data_AF-G2T1N9-F1
#
_entry.id   AF-G2T1N9-F1
#
_cell.length_a   1.000
_cell.length_b   1.000
_cell.length_c   1.000
_cell.angle_alpha   90.00
_cell.angle_beta   90.00
_cell.angle_gamma   90.00
#
_symmetry.space_group_name_H-M   'P 1'
#
loop_
_entity.id
_entity.type
_entity.pdbx_description
1 polymer ?
#
loop_
_entity_poly.entity_id
_entity_poly.type
_entity_poly.pdbx_seq_one_letter_code
_entity_poly.pdbx_strand_id
1 'polypeptide(L)'
;MDVMLIFDVVIAIFGVYMIAAALKMKKTGKISSAVITAEEIARCRKTKEFIAFIYWKEAVFGALIIAVGVLGIINDKVVSLGAFNVVELLIFLAAFLWFQSQLRKAREQFL
;
A
#
# COMPACT_ATOMS: atom_id res chain seq x y z
N MET A 1 -1.18 -4.72 -25.33
CA MET A 1 -1.14 -3.85 -24.13
C MET A 1 0.18 -4.14 -23.46
N ASP A 2 1.02 -3.13 -23.29
CA ASP A 2 2.32 -3.30 -22.67
C ASP A 2 2.18 -3.77 -21.23
N VAL A 3 3.02 -4.72 -20.83
CA VAL A 3 2.97 -5.34 -19.50
C VAL A 3 3.19 -4.30 -18.39
N MET A 4 3.99 -3.26 -18.66
CA MET A 4 4.23 -2.15 -17.73
C MET A 4 2.97 -1.31 -17.51
N LEU A 5 2.28 -0.90 -18.57
CA LEU A 5 0.99 -0.20 -18.47
C LEU A 5 -0.05 -1.01 -17.65
N ILE A 6 -0.12 -2.34 -17.84
CA ILE A 6 -1.00 -3.20 -17.02
C ILE A 6 -0.61 -3.11 -15.54
N PHE A 7 0.67 -3.21 -15.27
CA PHE A 7 1.21 -3.17 -13.91
C PHE A 7 0.91 -1.83 -13.22
N ASP A 8 1.07 -0.71 -13.92
CA ASP A 8 0.80 0.63 -13.37
C ASP A 8 -0.68 0.83 -13.05
N VAL A 9 -1.57 0.35 -13.93
CA VAL A 9 -3.01 0.36 -13.68
C VAL A 9 -3.37 -0.48 -12.46
N VAL A 10 -2.79 -1.68 -12.35
CA VAL A 10 -3.02 -2.57 -11.19
C VAL A 10 -2.52 -1.93 -9.90
N ILE A 11 -1.34 -1.31 -9.91
CA ILE A 11 -0.78 -0.60 -8.75
C ILE A 11 -1.68 0.56 -8.34
N ALA A 12 -2.15 1.37 -9.28
CA ALA A 12 -3.02 2.50 -8.99
C ALA A 12 -4.33 2.04 -8.33
N ILE A 13 -4.96 1.00 -8.87
CA ILE A 13 -6.17 0.39 -8.29
C ILE A 13 -5.88 -0.15 -6.89
N PHE A 14 -4.76 -0.86 -6.72
CA PHE A 14 -4.35 -1.41 -5.43
C PHE A 14 -4.13 -0.30 -4.38
N GLY A 15 -3.54 0.82 -4.77
CA GLY A 15 -3.38 1.98 -3.88
C GLY A 15 -4.71 2.59 -3.44
N VAL A 16 -5.67 2.71 -4.35
CA VAL A 16 -7.05 3.15 -4.00
C VAL A 16 -7.67 2.20 -2.99
N TYR A 17 -7.52 0.89 -3.21
CA TYR A 17 -8.01 -0.13 -2.29
C TYR A 17 -7.36 -0.02 -0.89
N MET A 18 -6.05 0.19 -0.82
CA MET A 18 -5.31 0.36 0.44
C MET A 18 -5.79 1.60 1.21
N ILE A 19 -6.02 2.73 0.54
CA ILE A 19 -6.60 3.91 1.19
C ILE A 19 -8.01 3.63 1.71
N ALA A 20 -8.85 2.97 0.90
CA ALA A 20 -10.21 2.61 1.30
C ALA A 20 -10.21 1.67 2.52
N ALA A 21 -9.30 0.69 2.55
CA ALA A 21 -9.11 -0.22 3.68
C ALA A 21 -8.66 0.55 4.94
N ALA A 22 -7.67 1.42 4.83
CA ALA A 22 -7.22 2.27 5.94
C ALA A 22 -8.35 3.14 6.53
N LEU A 23 -9.15 3.78 5.67
CA LEU A 23 -10.29 4.59 6.09
C LEU A 23 -11.39 3.73 6.73
N LYS A 24 -11.66 2.54 6.19
CA LYS A 24 -12.63 1.60 6.75
C LYS A 24 -12.17 1.10 8.11
N MET A 25 -10.89 0.80 8.31
CA MET A 25 -10.34 0.43 9.62
C MET A 25 -10.52 1.55 10.64
N LYS A 26 -10.20 2.79 10.26
CA LYS A 26 -10.37 3.95 11.13
C LYS A 26 -11.83 4.18 11.52
N LYS A 27 -12.77 4.01 10.58
CA LYS A 27 -14.21 4.22 10.83
C LYS A 27 -14.86 3.07 11.63
N THR A 28 -14.50 1.83 11.33
CA THR A 28 -15.18 0.65 11.90
C THR A 28 -14.52 0.12 13.17
N GLY A 29 -13.25 0.48 13.41
CA GLY A 29 -12.46 -0.10 14.50
C GLY A 29 -12.12 -1.58 14.31
N LYS A 30 -12.37 -2.14 13.11
CA LYS A 30 -12.04 -3.52 12.74
C LYS A 30 -10.84 -3.52 11.81
N ILE A 31 -9.86 -4.38 12.07
CA ILE A 31 -8.67 -4.52 11.22
C ILE A 31 -9.09 -5.18 9.89
N SER A 32 -8.57 -4.66 8.78
CA SER A 32 -8.80 -5.22 7.46
C SER A 32 -7.96 -6.48 7.26
N SER A 33 -8.58 -7.55 6.77
CA SER A 33 -7.87 -8.78 6.38
C SER A 33 -6.96 -8.60 5.16
N ALA A 34 -7.01 -7.43 4.51
CA ALA A 34 -6.06 -7.04 3.47
C ALA A 34 -4.64 -6.87 4.00
N VAL A 35 -4.50 -6.61 5.30
CA VAL A 35 -3.27 -6.10 5.92
C VAL A 35 -2.60 -7.18 6.78
N ILE A 36 -3.42 -7.94 7.50
CA ILE A 36 -3.01 -9.08 8.33
C ILE A 36 -4.05 -10.21 8.22
N THR A 37 -3.65 -11.46 8.48
CA THR A 37 -4.56 -12.60 8.30
C THR A 37 -5.66 -12.63 9.37
N ALA A 38 -6.73 -13.39 9.13
CA ALA A 38 -7.81 -13.54 10.11
C ALA A 38 -7.31 -14.14 11.44
N GLU A 39 -6.35 -15.06 11.41
CA GLU A 39 -5.73 -15.60 12.62
C GLU A 39 -4.94 -14.53 13.39
N GLU A 40 -4.22 -13.64 12.68
CA GLU A 40 -3.51 -12.51 13.29
C GLU A 40 -4.50 -11.52 13.92
N ILE A 41 -5.61 -11.21 13.25
CA ILE A 41 -6.66 -10.34 13.79
C ILE A 41 -7.22 -10.92 15.09
N ALA A 42 -7.46 -12.23 15.15
CA ALA A 42 -7.98 -12.90 16.35
C ALA A 42 -6.99 -12.86 17.53
N ARG A 43 -5.68 -12.78 17.27
CA ARG A 43 -4.63 -12.68 18.31
C ARG A 43 -4.40 -11.25 18.81
N CYS A 44 -4.80 -10.24 18.03
CA CYS A 44 -4.56 -8.85 18.36
C CYS A 44 -5.35 -8.39 19.59
N ARG A 45 -4.67 -8.28 20.75
CA ARG A 45 -5.30 -7.84 22.01
C ARG A 45 -5.51 -6.32 22.06
N LYS A 46 -4.76 -5.57 21.25
CA LYS A 46 -4.71 -4.10 21.24
C LYS A 46 -5.18 -3.52 19.92
N THR A 47 -6.37 -3.93 19.46
CA THR A 47 -6.93 -3.57 18.14
C THR A 47 -6.95 -2.06 17.88
N LYS A 48 -7.33 -1.23 18.87
CA LYS A 48 -7.39 0.23 18.70
C LYS A 48 -6.00 0.85 18.50
N GLU A 49 -5.01 0.40 19.27
CA GLU A 49 -3.61 0.86 19.16
C GLU A 49 -3.01 0.42 17.83
N PHE A 50 -3.25 -0.83 17.42
CA PHE A 50 -2.84 -1.36 16.11
C PHE A 50 -3.40 -0.51 14.97
N ILE A 51 -4.71 -0.24 14.97
CA ILE A 51 -5.36 0.57 13.93
C ILE A 51 -4.78 1.99 13.92
N ALA A 52 -4.63 2.63 15.09
CA ALA A 52 -4.04 3.97 15.18
C ALA A 52 -2.61 4.01 14.62
N PHE A 53 -1.82 2.96 14.86
CA PHE A 53 -0.45 2.84 14.36
C PHE A 53 -0.40 2.62 12.85
N ILE A 54 -1.23 1.73 12.30
CA ILE A 54 -1.11 1.31 10.91
C ILE A 54 -1.92 2.15 9.93
N TYR A 55 -3.08 2.71 10.31
CA TYR A 55 -4.02 3.32 9.34
C TYR A 55 -3.35 4.44 8.53
N TRP A 56 -2.58 5.31 9.17
CA TRP A 56 -1.98 6.45 8.49
C TRP A 56 -0.81 6.01 7.61
N LYS A 57 -0.07 4.98 8.04
CA LYS A 57 1.05 4.40 7.27
C LYS A 57 0.53 3.70 6.01
N GLU A 58 -0.59 2.98 6.14
CA GLU A 58 -1.29 2.37 5.02
C GLU A 58 -1.86 3.40 4.05
N ALA A 59 -2.46 4.48 4.57
CA ALA A 59 -2.94 5.57 3.74
C ALA A 59 -1.80 6.29 2.99
N VAL A 60 -0.66 6.53 3.66
CA VAL A 60 0.53 7.12 3.03
C VAL A 60 1.10 6.20 1.96
N PHE A 61 1.22 4.90 2.25
CA PHE A 61 1.68 3.92 1.27
C PHE A 61 0.74 3.87 0.06
N GLY A 62 -0.57 3.76 0.29
CA GLY A 62 -1.59 3.77 -0.76
C GLY A 62 -1.52 5.03 -1.64
N ALA A 63 -1.38 6.21 -1.03
CA ALA A 63 -1.26 7.47 -1.78
C ALA A 63 0.02 7.52 -2.63
N LEU A 64 1.14 7.05 -2.09
CA LEU A 64 2.42 7.01 -2.79
C LEU A 64 2.33 6.09 -4.01
N ILE A 65 1.78 4.88 -3.86
CA ILE A 65 1.71 3.94 -4.99
C ILE A 65 0.69 4.37 -6.05
N ILE A 66 -0.39 5.09 -5.68
CA ILE A 66 -1.27 5.74 -6.67
C ILE A 66 -0.48 6.75 -7.48
N ALA A 67 0.30 7.61 -6.81
CA ALA A 67 1.10 8.61 -7.51
C ALA A 67 2.09 7.96 -8.48
N VAL A 68 2.78 6.89 -8.06
CA VAL A 68 3.69 6.13 -8.93
C VAL A 68 2.94 5.50 -10.11
N GLY A 69 1.81 4.82 -9.88
CA GLY A 69 1.04 4.22 -10.98
C GLY A 69 0.47 5.24 -11.96
N VAL A 70 0.03 6.41 -11.49
CA VAL A 70 -0.44 7.49 -12.38
C VAL A 70 0.73 8.08 -13.19
N LEU A 71 1.90 8.28 -12.57
CA LEU A 71 3.09 8.75 -13.27
C LEU A 71 3.55 7.74 -14.33
N GLY A 72 3.53 6.44 -14.04
CA GLY A 72 3.89 5.38 -14.98
C GLY A 72 2.97 5.36 -16.21
N ILE A 73 1.65 5.47 -15.99
CA ILE A 73 0.67 5.57 -17.08
C ILE A 73 0.93 6.80 -17.97
N ILE A 74 1.31 7.94 -17.38
CA ILE A 74 1.63 9.15 -18.15
C ILE A 74 2.93 8.96 -18.92
N ASN A 75 3.96 8.39 -18.30
CA ASN A 75 5.26 8.16 -18.93
C ASN A 75 5.15 7.21 -20.13
N ASP A 76 4.44 6.08 -19.96
CA ASP A 76 4.23 5.08 -21.01
C ASP A 76 3.45 5.64 -22.21
N LYS A 77 2.53 6.61 -21.98
CA LYS A 77 1.71 7.19 -23.06
C LYS A 77 2.31 8.41 -23.75
N VAL A 78 3.18 9.18 -23.09
CA VAL A 78 3.62 10.49 -23.57
C VAL A 78 5.12 10.56 -23.87
N VAL A 79 5.96 9.90 -23.06
CA VAL A 79 7.40 10.21 -23.02
C VAL A 79 8.29 8.99 -23.36
N SER A 80 7.84 7.76 -23.10
CA SER A 80 8.53 6.49 -23.44
C SER A 80 10.04 6.49 -23.16
N LEU A 81 10.44 7.01 -22.00
CA LEU A 81 11.82 6.93 -21.52
C LEU A 81 12.01 5.66 -20.70
N GLY A 82 12.69 4.66 -21.25
CA GLY A 82 12.91 3.36 -20.57
C GLY A 82 13.61 3.45 -19.21
N ALA A 83 14.38 4.52 -18.94
CA ALA A 83 15.01 4.75 -17.64
C ALA A 83 14.01 5.16 -16.54
N PHE A 84 12.89 5.80 -16.90
CA PHE A 84 11.91 6.30 -15.94
C PHE A 84 11.15 5.15 -15.26
N ASN A 85 10.84 4.09 -16.02
CA ASN A 85 10.13 2.91 -15.49
C ASN A 85 10.98 2.15 -14.44
N VAL A 86 12.30 2.14 -14.60
CA VAL A 86 13.22 1.56 -13.60
C VAL A 86 13.20 2.39 -12.31
N VAL A 87 13.20 3.72 -12.43
CA VAL A 87 13.13 4.61 -11.26
C VAL A 87 11.81 4.46 -10.52
N GLU A 88 10.69 4.41 -11.23
CA GLU A 88 9.36 4.18 -10.64
C GLU A 88 9.29 2.84 -9.91
N LEU A 89 9.81 1.78 -10.51
CA LEU A 89 9.87 0.46 -9.88
C LEU A 89 10.71 0.49 -8.60
N LEU A 90 11.85 1.18 -8.59
CA LEU A 90 12.69 1.32 -7.41
C LEU A 90 11.98 2.10 -6.28
N ILE A 91 11.26 3.16 -6.62
CA ILE A 91 10.45 3.94 -5.66
C ILE A 91 9.33 3.07 -5.08
N PHE A 92 8.61 2.33 -5.94
CA PHE A 92 7.57 1.40 -5.52
C PHE A 92 8.12 0.34 -4.56
N LEU A 93 9.25 -0.28 -4.91
CA LEU A 93 9.89 -1.31 -4.09
C LEU A 93 10.35 -0.74 -2.74
N ALA A 94 10.96 0.44 -2.72
CA ALA A 94 11.38 1.09 -1.48
C ALA A 94 10.18 1.39 -0.56
N ALA A 95 9.10 1.95 -1.11
CA ALA A 95 7.86 2.20 -0.37
C ALA A 95 7.23 0.90 0.16
N PHE A 96 7.23 -0.15 -0.66
CA PHE A 96 6.72 -1.46 -0.28
C PHE A 96 7.53 -2.07 0.87
N LEU A 97 8.85 -2.10 0.76
CA LEU A 97 9.73 -2.61 1.81
C LEU A 97 9.57 -1.81 3.12
N TRP A 98 9.44 -0.48 3.02
CA TRP A 98 9.14 0.36 4.17
C TRP A 98 7.81 -0.04 4.81
N PHE A 99 6.73 -0.17 4.03
CA PHE A 99 5.41 -0.54 4.56
C PHE A 99 5.41 -1.93 5.19
N GLN A 100 6.08 -2.91 4.58
CA GLN A 100 6.28 -4.25 5.17
C GLN A 100 7.03 -4.20 6.51
N SER A 101 8.03 -3.33 6.64
CA SER A 101 8.69 -3.09 7.93
C SER A 101 7.72 -2.53 8.97
N GLN A 102 6.81 -1.62 8.58
CA GLN A 102 5.79 -1.10 9.49
C GLN A 102 4.79 -2.18 9.92
N LEU A 103 4.37 -3.05 9.01
CA LEU A 103 3.52 -4.20 9.35
C LEU A 103 4.20 -5.14 10.32
N ARG A 104 5.48 -5.46 10.10
CA ARG A 104 6.26 -6.27 11.04
C ARG A 104 6.31 -5.64 12.43
N LYS A 105 6.60 -4.35 12.53
CA LYS A 105 6.60 -3.63 13.82
C LYS A 105 5.24 -3.64 14.49
N ALA A 106 4.16 -3.48 13.72
CA ALA A 106 2.80 -3.54 14.26
C ALA A 106 2.47 -4.94 14.81
N ARG A 107 2.92 -6.00 14.11
CA ARG A 107 2.76 -7.38 14.58
C ARG A 107 3.52 -7.60 15.88
N GLU A 108 4.80 -7.23 15.94
CA GLU A 108 5.65 -7.39 17.13
C GLU A 108 5.13 -6.63 18.36
N GLN A 109 4.46 -5.49 18.15
CA GLN A 109 3.99 -4.64 19.25
C GLN A 109 2.57 -4.98 19.74
N PHE A 110 1.71 -5.52 18.88
CA PHE A 110 0.27 -5.57 19.14
C PHE A 110 -0.38 -6.97 18.95
N LEU A 111 0.34 -7.95 18.40
CA LEU A 111 -0.06 -9.36 18.33
C LEU A 111 0.64 -10.17 19.42
#